data_AF-A0A6A2YTH0-F1
#
_entry.id   AF-A0A6A2YTH0-F1
#
_cell.length_a   1.000
_cell.length_b   1.000
_cell.length_c   1.000
_cell.angle_alpha   90.00
_cell.angle_beta   90.00
_cell.angle_gamma   90.00
#
_symmetry.space_group_name_H-M   'P 1'
#
loop_
_entity.id
_entity.type
_entity.pdbx_description
1 polymer ?
#
loop_
_entity_poly.entity_id
_entity_poly.type
_entity_poly.pdbx_seq_one_letter_code
_entity_poly.pdbx_strand_id
1 'polypeptide(L)'
;MILSNTDTYGEELVADAHLLPSAAVGQKTGDAIKKYIASDRNPTAIIGPGTTKLGVQPSPVVAAFSSRGPNPITPAILKPDIIAPGVNILAGWTGAVGPTGLDSDQRHVNFNIISGTSMSCPHVSGLAALLKAAHPEWSPAAIKSALMTTAYTAYKSGQKVEDVATGRPAAPFDYGAGHVDPVAALDPGLVYDSTIDDYLGFLCALNYTPNQIKSTTHRDFTCQKSKKYTLGDFNYPSFSVPLETALGKGAASVSSTIKYTRTLTNVGAPATYKVSLYSQTQAVKMLVEPSTLTFGAQYEKKSYTVTFTTSSMPSGTTSFAHLEWSDGKHSVRSPIAFSWT
;
A
#
# COMPACT_ATOMS: atom_id res chain seq x y z
N MET A 1 5.19 -28.82 19.91
CA MET A 1 3.85 -28.23 19.80
C MET A 1 3.53 -27.96 18.33
N ILE A 2 2.34 -28.30 17.85
CA ILE A 2 1.90 -27.94 16.50
C ILE A 2 0.89 -26.80 16.64
N LEU A 3 1.18 -25.65 16.05
CA LEU A 3 0.32 -24.47 16.06
C LEU A 3 -0.42 -24.42 14.72
N SER A 4 -1.74 -24.54 14.77
CA SER A 4 -2.61 -24.46 13.58
C SER A 4 -3.19 -23.07 13.47
N ASN A 5 -3.08 -22.45 12.30
CA ASN A 5 -3.81 -21.22 12.01
C ASN A 5 -5.33 -21.43 12.07
N THR A 6 -6.03 -20.32 12.31
CA THR A 6 -7.47 -20.19 12.13
C THR A 6 -7.77 -19.73 10.70
N ASP A 7 -9.06 -19.70 10.36
CA ASP A 7 -9.57 -19.10 9.12
C ASP A 7 -9.13 -17.64 8.92
N THR A 8 -8.96 -16.88 10.00
CA THR A 8 -8.53 -15.47 9.95
C THR A 8 -7.10 -15.31 9.42
N TYR A 9 -6.22 -16.27 9.66
CA TYR A 9 -4.82 -16.23 9.22
C TYR A 9 -4.55 -17.10 7.99
N GLY A 10 -5.53 -17.90 7.56
CA GLY A 10 -5.44 -18.73 6.36
C GLY A 10 -4.15 -19.56 6.31
N GLU A 11 -3.39 -19.39 5.24
CA GLU A 11 -2.14 -20.13 4.99
C GLU A 11 -0.87 -19.37 5.41
N GLU A 12 -0.99 -18.31 6.22
CA GLU A 12 0.14 -17.54 6.73
C GLU A 12 1.13 -18.43 7.50
N LEU A 13 2.43 -18.28 7.25
CA LEU A 13 3.45 -19.03 7.96
C LEU A 13 4.46 -18.07 8.59
N VAL A 14 4.24 -17.79 9.88
CA VAL A 14 5.17 -17.02 10.71
C VAL A 14 6.11 -17.97 11.45
N ALA A 15 7.41 -17.71 11.32
CA ALA A 15 8.46 -18.41 12.04
C ALA A 15 8.75 -17.67 13.35
N ASP A 16 8.01 -18.03 14.40
CA ASP A 16 8.24 -17.54 15.75
C ASP A 16 9.19 -18.44 16.54
N ALA A 17 10.02 -17.82 17.37
CA ALA A 17 10.84 -18.57 18.31
C ALA A 17 9.97 -19.15 19.43
N HIS A 18 10.20 -20.41 19.78
CA HIS A 18 9.55 -21.09 20.90
C HIS A 18 10.58 -21.73 21.84
N LEU A 19 10.18 -21.97 23.10
CA LEU A 19 10.99 -22.70 24.08
C LEU A 19 10.94 -24.22 23.89
N LEU A 20 9.86 -24.72 23.29
CA LEU A 20 9.66 -26.14 22.98
C LEU A 20 9.74 -26.36 21.46
N PRO A 21 10.19 -27.54 20.99
CA PRO A 21 10.14 -27.90 19.57
C PRO A 21 8.74 -27.68 19.02
N SER A 22 8.60 -26.79 18.03
CA SER A 22 7.30 -26.34 17.55
C SER A 22 7.27 -26.16 16.03
N ALA A 23 6.09 -26.31 15.45
CA ALA A 23 5.84 -26.07 14.03
C ALA A 23 4.50 -25.35 13.85
N ALA A 24 4.52 -24.22 13.15
CA ALA A 24 3.32 -23.53 12.71
C ALA A 24 2.87 -24.11 11.36
N VAL A 25 1.57 -24.31 11.20
CA VAL A 25 0.95 -24.81 9.97
C VAL A 25 -0.25 -23.96 9.58
N GLY A 26 -0.44 -23.79 8.27
CA GLY A 26 -1.60 -23.13 7.70
C GLY A 26 -2.91 -23.86 8.01
N GLN A 27 -4.03 -23.17 7.79
CA GLN A 27 -5.36 -23.64 8.16
C GLN A 27 -5.69 -25.02 7.57
N LYS A 28 -5.44 -25.26 6.27
CA LYS A 28 -5.75 -26.54 5.62
C LYS A 28 -5.00 -27.71 6.25
N THR A 29 -3.70 -27.54 6.50
CA THR A 29 -2.87 -28.57 7.14
C THR A 29 -3.30 -28.78 8.59
N GLY A 30 -3.61 -27.70 9.31
CA GLY A 30 -4.14 -27.76 10.66
C GLY A 30 -5.43 -28.57 10.77
N ASP A 31 -6.38 -28.34 9.85
CA ASP A 31 -7.64 -29.08 9.81
C ASP A 31 -7.45 -30.55 9.44
N ALA A 32 -6.48 -30.88 8.58
CA ALA A 32 -6.10 -32.26 8.31
C ALA A 32 -5.50 -32.95 9.55
N ILE A 33 -4.66 -32.25 10.32
CA ILE A 33 -4.08 -32.77 11.57
C ILE A 33 -5.18 -33.01 12.61
N LYS A 34 -6.14 -32.08 12.77
CA LYS A 34 -7.28 -32.27 13.68
C LYS A 34 -8.13 -33.50 13.28
N LYS A 35 -8.37 -33.71 11.99
CA LYS A 35 -9.06 -34.91 11.47
C LYS A 35 -8.28 -36.19 11.78
N TYR A 36 -6.96 -36.19 11.59
CA TYR A 36 -6.10 -37.32 11.94
C TYR A 36 -6.21 -37.67 13.43
N ILE A 37 -6.10 -36.67 14.31
CA ILE A 37 -6.23 -36.84 15.77
C ILE A 37 -7.58 -37.47 16.14
N ALA A 38 -8.67 -37.07 15.49
CA ALA A 38 -10.00 -37.62 15.75
C ALA A 38 -10.20 -39.04 15.22
N SER A 39 -9.39 -39.47 14.25
CA SER A 39 -9.55 -40.77 13.55
C SER A 39 -8.73 -41.92 14.16
N ASP A 40 -7.68 -41.60 14.92
CA ASP A 40 -6.76 -42.58 15.52
C ASP A 40 -6.91 -42.58 17.04
N ARG A 41 -6.82 -43.75 17.68
CA ARG A 41 -6.89 -43.88 19.15
C ARG A 41 -5.59 -43.49 19.84
N ASN A 42 -4.46 -43.48 19.13
CA ASN A 42 -3.15 -43.11 19.66
C ASN A 42 -2.36 -42.31 18.61
N PRO A 43 -2.83 -41.09 18.26
CA PRO A 43 -2.19 -40.29 17.23
C PRO A 43 -0.78 -39.87 17.66
N THR A 44 0.19 -40.03 16.76
CA THR A 44 1.59 -39.62 17.01
C THR A 44 2.10 -38.76 15.85
N ALA A 45 3.07 -37.89 16.14
CA ALA A 45 3.69 -37.03 15.13
C ALA A 45 5.16 -36.76 15.51
N ILE A 46 5.99 -36.51 14.50
CA ILE A 46 7.40 -36.15 14.67
C ILE A 46 7.60 -34.75 14.09
N ILE A 47 8.19 -33.85 14.89
CA ILE A 47 8.62 -32.53 14.42
C ILE A 47 10.11 -32.63 14.08
N GLY A 48 10.43 -32.52 12.79
CA GLY A 48 11.80 -32.53 12.30
C GLY A 48 12.53 -31.20 12.53
N PRO A 49 13.84 -31.14 12.22
CA PRO A 49 14.60 -29.89 12.26
C PRO A 49 14.05 -28.88 11.25
N GLY A 50 14.12 -27.59 11.60
CA GLY A 50 13.74 -26.50 10.70
C GLY A 50 14.66 -26.43 9.48
N THR A 51 14.09 -26.18 8.30
CA THR A 51 14.84 -26.00 7.05
C THR A 51 14.32 -24.76 6.32
N THR A 52 15.23 -24.06 5.63
CA THR A 52 14.85 -22.94 4.76
C THR A 52 14.56 -23.45 3.36
N LYS A 53 13.35 -23.15 2.85
CA LYS A 53 12.99 -23.40 1.45
C LYS A 53 12.99 -22.08 0.69
N LEU A 54 13.76 -22.03 -0.39
CA LEU A 54 13.82 -20.88 -1.29
C LEU A 54 12.94 -21.12 -2.52
N GLY A 55 12.54 -20.03 -3.19
CA GLY A 55 11.71 -20.11 -4.39
C GLY A 55 10.26 -20.51 -4.12
N VAL A 56 9.76 -20.30 -2.90
CA VAL A 56 8.35 -20.51 -2.56
C VAL A 56 7.48 -19.57 -3.39
N GLN A 57 6.43 -20.12 -4.00
CA GLN A 57 5.45 -19.39 -4.80
C GLN A 57 4.04 -19.69 -4.27
N PRO A 58 3.11 -18.72 -4.33
CA PRO A 58 3.31 -17.35 -4.82
C PRO A 58 4.14 -16.48 -3.86
N SER A 59 4.92 -15.54 -4.40
CA SER A 59 5.67 -14.55 -3.62
C SER A 59 5.84 -13.25 -4.43
N PRO A 60 5.61 -12.05 -3.84
CA PRO A 60 5.20 -11.81 -2.46
C PRO A 60 3.70 -12.07 -2.22
N VAL A 61 3.29 -12.23 -0.98
CA VAL A 61 1.87 -12.20 -0.57
C VAL A 61 1.67 -11.13 0.51
N VAL A 62 0.47 -10.56 0.60
CA VAL A 62 0.12 -9.68 1.72
C VAL A 62 -0.09 -10.53 2.95
N ALA A 63 0.63 -10.22 4.03
CA ALA A 63 0.53 -10.95 5.28
C ALA A 63 -0.85 -10.79 5.92
N ALA A 64 -1.33 -11.85 6.57
CA ALA A 64 -2.66 -11.88 7.20
C ALA A 64 -2.80 -10.79 8.29
N PHE A 65 -1.74 -10.56 9.06
CA PHE A 65 -1.72 -9.55 10.12
C PHE A 65 -1.58 -8.10 9.61
N SER A 66 -1.24 -7.89 8.33
CA SER A 66 -1.00 -6.55 7.80
C SER A 66 -2.30 -5.74 7.87
N SER A 67 -2.27 -4.58 8.51
CA SER A 67 -3.45 -3.71 8.62
C SER A 67 -3.91 -3.24 7.24
N ARG A 68 -5.22 -3.22 7.04
CA ARG A 68 -5.86 -2.88 5.76
C ARG A 68 -6.49 -1.50 5.81
N GLY A 69 -6.59 -0.86 4.65
CA GLY A 69 -7.37 0.36 4.46
C GLY A 69 -8.89 0.12 4.52
N PRO A 70 -9.71 1.16 4.34
CA PRO A 70 -9.32 2.54 4.01
C PRO A 70 -8.69 3.29 5.19
N ASN A 71 -8.14 4.48 4.95
CA ASN A 71 -7.66 5.37 5.99
C ASN A 71 -8.85 5.89 6.84
N PRO A 72 -8.97 5.52 8.13
CA PRO A 72 -10.11 5.93 8.95
C PRO A 72 -10.08 7.41 9.35
N ILE A 73 -8.91 8.06 9.27
CA ILE A 73 -8.72 9.48 9.63
C ILE A 73 -9.06 10.38 8.45
N THR A 74 -8.63 10.00 7.24
CA THR A 74 -8.91 10.76 6.02
C THR A 74 -9.17 9.80 4.87
N PRO A 75 -10.43 9.37 4.66
CA PRO A 75 -10.78 8.41 3.61
C PRO A 75 -10.41 8.86 2.18
N ALA A 76 -10.24 10.16 1.95
CA ALA A 76 -9.76 10.72 0.68
C ALA A 76 -8.26 10.46 0.40
N ILE A 77 -7.51 9.86 1.34
CA ILE A 77 -6.12 9.42 1.16
C ILE A 77 -6.06 7.90 1.27
N LEU A 78 -5.63 7.25 0.19
CA LEU A 78 -5.48 5.79 0.14
C LEU A 78 -4.38 5.34 1.10
N LYS A 79 -4.67 4.30 1.90
CA LYS A 79 -3.70 3.59 2.75
C LYS A 79 -3.91 2.07 2.69
N PRO A 80 -2.83 1.27 2.85
CA PRO A 80 -1.43 1.69 3.01
C PRO A 80 -0.86 2.31 1.70
N ASP A 81 0.35 2.86 1.74
CA ASP A 81 0.96 3.46 0.52
C ASP A 81 1.61 2.40 -0.38
N ILE A 82 2.29 1.43 0.22
CA ILE A 82 3.13 0.43 -0.46
C ILE A 82 3.40 -0.75 0.49
N ILE A 83 3.76 -1.92 -0.04
CA ILE A 83 4.22 -3.08 0.75
C ILE A 83 5.68 -3.42 0.44
N ALA A 84 6.34 -4.05 1.42
CA ALA A 84 7.71 -4.54 1.34
C ALA A 84 7.88 -5.77 2.25
N PRO A 85 8.98 -6.54 2.11
CA PRO A 85 9.21 -7.75 2.90
C PRO A 85 9.15 -7.50 4.41
N GLY A 86 8.27 -8.21 5.11
CA GLY A 86 8.08 -8.06 6.55
C GLY A 86 7.76 -9.36 7.29
N VAL A 87 7.80 -10.50 6.61
CA VAL A 87 7.52 -11.82 7.21
C VAL A 87 8.83 -12.61 7.23
N ASN A 88 9.16 -13.16 8.39
CA ASN A 88 10.33 -13.99 8.65
C ASN A 88 11.65 -13.31 8.26
N ILE A 89 11.80 -12.05 8.68
CA ILE A 89 12.99 -11.25 8.40
C ILE A 89 14.07 -11.55 9.44
N LEU A 90 15.23 -12.02 8.97
CA LEU A 90 16.43 -12.19 9.78
C LEU A 90 17.14 -10.84 9.93
N ALA A 91 17.36 -10.38 11.16
CA ALA A 91 18.09 -9.15 11.45
C ALA A 91 18.93 -9.29 12.74
N GLY A 92 19.83 -8.34 12.96
CA GLY A 92 20.67 -8.31 14.16
C GLY A 92 19.83 -8.23 15.44
N TRP A 93 20.27 -8.93 16.48
CA TRP A 93 19.61 -9.01 17.77
C TRP A 93 20.61 -8.72 18.89
N THR A 94 20.21 -7.95 19.89
CA THR A 94 21.15 -7.43 20.91
C THR A 94 21.70 -8.52 21.84
N GLY A 95 21.02 -9.66 21.91
CA GLY A 95 21.30 -10.70 22.89
C GLY A 95 20.93 -10.33 24.34
N ALA A 96 20.40 -9.13 24.59
CA ALA A 96 19.95 -8.72 25.93
C ALA A 96 18.68 -9.44 26.38
N VAL A 97 17.87 -9.91 25.42
CA VAL A 97 16.69 -10.73 25.63
C VAL A 97 16.75 -11.95 24.72
N GLY A 98 16.16 -13.06 25.15
CA GLY A 98 16.06 -14.27 24.33
C GLY A 98 15.27 -14.05 23.04
N PRO A 99 15.42 -14.94 22.05
CA PRO A 99 14.77 -14.81 20.75
C PRO A 99 13.22 -14.83 20.82
N THR A 100 12.64 -15.40 21.88
CA THR A 100 11.18 -15.32 22.14
C THR A 100 10.74 -13.98 22.73
N GLY A 101 11.67 -13.19 23.28
CA GLY A 101 11.37 -11.99 24.07
C GLY A 101 10.83 -12.26 25.48
N LEU A 102 10.73 -13.53 25.92
CA LEU A 102 10.28 -13.89 27.27
C LEU A 102 11.44 -13.80 28.28
N ASP A 103 11.16 -13.33 29.49
CA ASP A 103 12.14 -13.28 30.59
C ASP A 103 12.70 -14.67 30.96
N SER A 104 11.92 -15.73 30.70
CA SER A 104 12.34 -17.12 30.94
C SER A 104 13.26 -17.68 29.85
N ASP A 105 13.39 -17.02 28.70
CA ASP A 105 14.23 -17.46 27.59
C ASP A 105 15.65 -16.95 27.71
N GLN A 106 16.53 -17.80 28.27
CA GLN A 106 17.93 -17.48 28.54
C GLN A 106 18.86 -17.73 27.33
N ARG A 107 18.32 -18.00 26.13
CA ARG A 107 19.14 -18.20 24.93
C ARG A 107 19.67 -16.86 24.44
N HIS A 108 20.92 -16.82 23.99
CA HIS A 108 21.52 -15.64 23.37
C HIS A 108 21.80 -15.90 21.89
N VAL A 109 21.33 -15.01 21.02
CA VAL A 109 21.53 -15.08 19.56
C VAL A 109 21.96 -13.72 19.02
N ASN A 110 22.85 -13.73 18.03
CA ASN A 110 23.30 -12.51 17.36
C ASN A 110 22.30 -12.01 16.30
N PHE A 111 21.44 -12.91 15.82
CA PHE A 111 20.40 -12.63 14.84
C PHE A 111 19.11 -13.31 15.25
N ASN A 112 17.98 -12.67 14.96
CA ASN A 112 16.65 -13.20 15.22
C ASN A 112 15.78 -13.09 13.97
N ILE A 113 14.80 -13.98 13.85
CA ILE A 113 13.80 -13.97 12.79
C ILE A 113 12.51 -13.48 13.40
N ILE A 114 11.99 -12.37 12.90
CA ILE A 114 10.73 -11.79 13.36
C ILE A 114 9.89 -11.31 12.18
N SER A 115 8.60 -11.16 12.43
CA SER A 115 7.62 -10.72 11.45
C SER A 115 6.88 -9.49 11.94
N GLY A 116 6.50 -8.63 11.00
CA GLY A 116 5.71 -7.45 11.27
C GLY A 116 5.88 -6.38 10.19
N THR A 117 4.92 -5.46 10.13
CA THR A 117 5.09 -4.23 9.34
C THR A 117 6.26 -3.39 9.86
N SER A 118 6.63 -3.54 11.14
CA SER A 118 7.87 -3.03 11.73
C SER A 118 9.13 -3.51 11.01
N MET A 119 9.09 -4.67 10.31
CA MET A 119 10.20 -5.20 9.51
C MET A 119 10.10 -4.74 8.05
N SER A 120 8.89 -4.51 7.51
CA SER A 120 8.71 -3.88 6.20
C SER A 120 9.17 -2.43 6.17
N CYS A 121 8.89 -1.67 7.23
CA CYS A 121 9.24 -0.25 7.35
C CYS A 121 10.73 0.04 7.07
N PRO A 122 11.71 -0.61 7.75
CA PRO A 122 13.12 -0.34 7.53
C PRO A 122 13.62 -0.73 6.13
N HIS A 123 12.99 -1.70 5.45
CA HIS A 123 13.28 -1.94 4.04
C HIS A 123 12.94 -0.72 3.19
N VAL A 124 11.72 -0.18 3.33
CA VAL A 124 11.31 1.02 2.60
C VAL A 124 12.14 2.24 3.01
N SER A 125 12.49 2.40 4.29
CA SER A 125 13.38 3.47 4.75
C SER A 125 14.77 3.39 4.13
N GLY A 126 15.36 2.19 4.04
CA GLY A 126 16.63 1.96 3.36
C GLY A 126 16.56 2.30 1.87
N LEU A 127 15.49 1.87 1.19
CA LEU A 127 15.25 2.21 -0.22
C LEU A 127 15.11 3.72 -0.41
N ALA A 128 14.35 4.41 0.45
CA ALA A 128 14.21 5.87 0.40
C ALA A 128 15.55 6.59 0.59
N ALA A 129 16.42 6.09 1.48
CA ALA A 129 17.76 6.63 1.68
C ALA A 129 18.66 6.41 0.45
N LEU A 130 18.59 5.23 -0.18
CA LEU A 130 19.32 4.94 -1.42
C LEU A 130 18.86 5.83 -2.58
N LEU A 131 17.54 6.02 -2.73
CA LEU A 131 16.99 6.96 -3.72
C LEU A 131 17.41 8.39 -3.43
N LYS A 132 17.44 8.82 -2.16
CA LYS A 132 17.95 10.14 -1.79
C LYS A 132 19.44 10.31 -2.09
N ALA A 133 20.23 9.25 -1.96
CA ALA A 133 21.66 9.28 -2.31
C ALA A 133 21.87 9.35 -3.83
N ALA A 134 21.05 8.63 -4.61
CA ALA A 134 21.09 8.65 -6.07
C ALA A 134 20.56 9.97 -6.66
N HIS A 135 19.56 10.56 -6.01
CA HIS A 135 18.89 11.82 -6.41
C HIS A 135 18.87 12.81 -5.24
N PRO A 136 20.01 13.47 -4.93
CA PRO A 136 20.15 14.35 -3.75
C PRO A 136 19.17 15.52 -3.72
N GLU A 137 18.64 15.94 -4.86
CA GLU A 137 17.69 17.04 -5.02
C GLU A 137 16.23 16.63 -4.79
N TRP A 138 15.90 15.33 -4.82
CA TRP A 138 14.51 14.89 -4.66
C TRP A 138 13.97 15.18 -3.26
N SER A 139 12.74 15.69 -3.22
CA SER A 139 12.00 15.87 -1.97
C SER A 139 11.59 14.49 -1.39
N PRO A 140 11.18 14.44 -0.10
CA PRO A 140 10.57 13.23 0.45
C PRO A 140 9.32 12.78 -0.33
N ALA A 141 8.54 13.72 -0.89
CA ALA A 141 7.36 13.41 -1.69
C ALA A 141 7.74 12.82 -3.06
N ALA A 142 8.79 13.33 -3.71
CA ALA A 142 9.31 12.78 -4.96
C ALA A 142 9.85 11.35 -4.76
N ILE A 143 10.61 11.09 -3.69
CA ILE A 143 11.11 9.73 -3.35
C ILE A 143 9.95 8.78 -3.09
N LYS A 144 8.97 9.22 -2.29
CA LYS A 144 7.76 8.45 -2.05
C LYS A 144 7.02 8.15 -3.36
N SER A 145 6.88 9.15 -4.22
CA SER A 145 6.24 8.99 -5.52
C SER A 145 6.95 7.95 -6.35
N ALA A 146 8.27 8.03 -6.48
CA ALA A 146 9.06 7.08 -7.25
C ALA A 146 8.82 5.65 -6.78
N LEU A 147 8.90 5.39 -5.47
CA LEU A 147 8.63 4.07 -4.89
C LEU A 147 7.21 3.58 -5.18
N MET A 148 6.20 4.44 -5.06
CA MET A 148 4.81 4.08 -5.28
C MET A 148 4.51 3.82 -6.75
N THR A 149 4.90 4.72 -7.66
CA THR A 149 4.47 4.68 -9.05
C THR A 149 5.14 3.59 -9.86
N THR A 150 6.27 3.05 -9.37
CA THR A 150 7.00 1.94 -9.98
C THR A 150 6.78 0.61 -9.28
N ALA A 151 5.94 0.57 -8.23
CA ALA A 151 5.61 -0.66 -7.52
C ALA A 151 4.82 -1.63 -8.42
N TYR A 152 5.01 -2.93 -8.21
CA TYR A 152 4.32 -3.97 -8.96
C TYR A 152 3.17 -4.61 -8.16
N THR A 153 2.11 -5.02 -8.85
CA THR A 153 0.93 -5.68 -8.24
C THR A 153 0.66 -7.06 -8.81
N ALA A 154 1.57 -7.59 -9.64
CA ALA A 154 1.44 -8.89 -10.27
C ALA A 154 2.79 -9.61 -10.26
N TYR A 155 2.74 -10.93 -10.19
CA TYR A 155 3.89 -11.80 -10.38
C TYR A 155 4.33 -11.79 -11.84
N LYS A 156 5.52 -12.35 -12.10
CA LYS A 156 6.02 -12.56 -13.48
C LYS A 156 5.09 -13.43 -14.33
N SER A 157 4.25 -14.27 -13.71
CA SER A 157 3.22 -15.07 -14.39
C SER A 157 2.01 -14.24 -14.87
N GLY A 158 1.90 -12.97 -14.49
CA GLY A 158 0.75 -12.11 -14.75
C GLY A 158 -0.40 -12.24 -13.74
N GLN A 159 -0.32 -13.22 -12.83
CA GLN A 159 -1.26 -13.33 -11.71
C GLN A 159 -1.05 -12.19 -10.71
N LYS A 160 -2.12 -11.71 -10.10
CA LYS A 160 -2.08 -10.61 -9.12
C LYS A 160 -1.47 -11.09 -7.80
N VAL A 161 -0.83 -10.17 -7.08
CA VAL A 161 -0.42 -10.40 -5.68
C VAL A 161 -1.64 -10.81 -4.86
N GLU A 162 -1.46 -11.79 -3.98
CA GLU A 162 -2.54 -12.39 -3.20
C GLU A 162 -2.50 -11.93 -1.73
N ASP A 163 -3.65 -12.01 -1.08
CA ASP A 163 -3.77 -11.96 0.37
C ASP A 163 -3.73 -13.39 0.93
N VAL A 164 -2.72 -13.69 1.75
CA VAL A 164 -2.48 -15.05 2.25
C VAL A 164 -3.58 -15.56 3.19
N ALA A 165 -4.31 -14.65 3.84
CA ALA A 165 -5.44 -15.01 4.70
C ALA A 165 -6.60 -15.61 3.89
N THR A 166 -6.86 -15.05 2.70
CA THR A 166 -8.03 -15.40 1.88
C THR A 166 -7.70 -16.25 0.66
N GLY A 167 -6.43 -16.28 0.23
CA GLY A 167 -5.99 -16.88 -1.03
C GLY A 167 -6.57 -16.21 -2.27
N ARG A 168 -7.04 -14.95 -2.15
CA ARG A 168 -7.63 -14.17 -3.24
C ARG A 168 -6.68 -13.06 -3.68
N PRO A 169 -6.85 -12.51 -4.90
CA PRO A 169 -6.13 -11.32 -5.33
C PRO A 169 -6.30 -10.17 -4.32
N ALA A 170 -5.18 -9.63 -3.86
CA ALA A 170 -5.16 -8.46 -3.01
C ALA A 170 -5.58 -7.20 -3.78
N ALA A 171 -6.07 -6.22 -3.04
CA ALA A 171 -6.54 -4.93 -3.52
C ALA A 171 -5.64 -3.79 -3.04
N PRO A 172 -5.79 -2.57 -3.60
CA PRO A 172 -5.09 -1.39 -3.11
C PRO A 172 -5.27 -1.08 -1.61
N PHE A 173 -6.37 -1.47 -0.96
CA PHE A 173 -6.48 -1.35 0.50
C PHE A 173 -5.61 -2.35 1.27
N ASP A 174 -5.05 -3.35 0.60
CA ASP A 174 -4.14 -4.32 1.18
C ASP A 174 -2.68 -3.94 0.93
N TYR A 175 -2.35 -3.48 -0.29
CA TYR A 175 -0.96 -3.23 -0.69
C TYR A 175 -0.62 -1.79 -1.11
N GLY A 176 -1.59 -0.88 -1.12
CA GLY A 176 -1.40 0.47 -1.65
C GLY A 176 -1.13 0.49 -3.15
N ALA A 177 0.04 0.98 -3.54
CA ALA A 177 0.51 0.97 -4.92
C ALA A 177 1.04 -0.40 -5.39
N GLY A 178 1.45 -1.26 -4.45
CA GLY A 178 2.00 -2.58 -4.75
C GLY A 178 3.24 -2.89 -3.92
N HIS A 179 3.99 -3.91 -4.35
CA HIS A 179 5.26 -4.26 -3.74
C HIS A 179 6.40 -3.42 -4.34
N VAL A 180 7.30 -2.96 -3.48
CA VAL A 180 8.47 -2.16 -3.88
C VAL A 180 9.27 -2.81 -5.02
N ASP A 181 9.65 -2.00 -6.00
CA ASP A 181 10.66 -2.30 -7.02
C ASP A 181 11.79 -1.27 -6.91
N PRO A 182 12.90 -1.61 -6.24
CA PRO A 182 14.03 -0.71 -6.04
C PRO A 182 14.67 -0.24 -7.35
N VAL A 183 14.72 -1.10 -8.36
CA VAL A 183 15.44 -0.82 -9.61
C VAL A 183 14.62 0.11 -10.47
N ALA A 184 13.32 -0.16 -10.61
CA ALA A 184 12.41 0.73 -11.35
C ALA A 184 12.29 2.11 -10.67
N ALA A 185 12.31 2.17 -9.32
CA ALA A 185 12.20 3.43 -8.59
C ALA A 185 13.40 4.38 -8.77
N LEU A 186 14.54 3.90 -9.29
CA LEU A 186 15.70 4.77 -9.60
C LEU A 186 15.46 5.66 -10.82
N ASP A 187 14.62 5.23 -11.77
CA ASP A 187 14.29 5.99 -12.98
C ASP A 187 12.76 5.93 -13.23
N PRO A 188 11.96 6.63 -12.40
CA PRO A 188 10.50 6.54 -12.47
C PRO A 188 9.92 7.33 -13.66
N GLY A 189 10.72 8.13 -14.36
CA GLY A 189 10.26 9.06 -15.41
C GLY A 189 9.54 10.29 -14.85
N LEU A 190 8.42 10.11 -14.17
CA LEU A 190 7.63 11.20 -13.55
C LEU A 190 7.44 10.99 -12.05
N VAL A 191 7.32 12.08 -11.30
CA VAL A 191 6.96 12.07 -9.88
C VAL A 191 5.84 13.05 -9.54
N TYR A 192 5.01 12.68 -8.58
CA TYR A 192 4.08 13.56 -7.87
C TYR A 192 4.82 14.23 -6.71
N ASP A 193 5.45 15.35 -6.99
CA ASP A 193 6.16 16.13 -5.97
C ASP A 193 5.19 17.00 -5.15
N SER A 194 5.50 17.25 -3.88
CA SER A 194 4.67 18.07 -2.99
C SER A 194 5.54 18.93 -2.09
N THR A 195 5.12 20.17 -1.89
CA THR A 195 5.77 21.16 -1.04
C THR A 195 5.10 21.25 0.33
N ILE A 196 5.74 21.97 1.26
CA ILE A 196 5.14 22.26 2.57
C ILE A 196 3.79 23.00 2.42
N ASP A 197 3.68 23.89 1.44
CA ASP A 197 2.44 24.65 1.18
C ASP A 197 1.30 23.75 0.70
N ASP A 198 1.62 22.64 0.00
CA ASP A 198 0.62 21.63 -0.38
C ASP A 198 0.08 20.90 0.86
N TYR A 199 0.94 20.56 1.83
CA TYR A 199 0.49 20.00 3.11
C TYR A 199 -0.33 20.99 3.93
N LEU A 200 0.04 22.27 3.95
CA LEU A 200 -0.75 23.32 4.62
C LEU A 200 -2.11 23.48 3.94
N GLY A 201 -2.15 23.45 2.60
CA GLY A 201 -3.40 23.43 1.83
C GLY A 201 -4.27 22.20 2.10
N PHE A 202 -3.65 21.03 2.29
CA PHE A 202 -4.34 19.81 2.70
C PHE A 202 -4.95 19.94 4.11
N LEU A 203 -4.22 20.49 5.08
CA LEU A 203 -4.76 20.76 6.42
C LEU A 203 -5.93 21.76 6.36
N CYS A 204 -5.85 22.78 5.49
CA CYS A 204 -6.97 23.67 5.23
C CYS A 204 -8.18 22.95 4.63
N ALA A 205 -7.98 22.01 3.71
CA ALA A 205 -9.06 21.18 3.16
C ALA A 205 -9.71 20.27 4.23
N LEU A 206 -8.98 19.94 5.30
CA LEU A 206 -9.50 19.24 6.49
C LEU A 206 -10.18 20.17 7.50
N ASN A 207 -10.33 21.46 7.20
CA ASN A 207 -10.87 22.49 8.10
C ASN A 207 -10.10 22.64 9.42
N TYR A 208 -8.78 22.42 9.40
CA TYR A 208 -7.95 22.68 10.59
C TYR A 208 -7.93 24.18 10.89
N THR A 209 -8.11 24.52 12.16
CA THR A 209 -7.95 25.88 12.67
C THR A 209 -6.46 26.30 12.68
N PRO A 210 -6.14 27.61 12.67
CA PRO A 210 -4.75 28.07 12.76
C PRO A 210 -3.98 27.49 13.97
N ASN A 211 -4.65 27.34 15.11
CA ASN A 211 -4.05 26.74 16.31
C ASN A 211 -3.72 25.25 16.11
N GLN A 212 -4.60 24.49 15.45
CA GLN A 212 -4.33 23.09 15.12
C GLN A 212 -3.18 22.97 14.12
N ILE A 213 -3.14 23.82 13.09
CA ILE A 213 -2.04 23.84 12.11
C ILE A 213 -0.72 24.15 12.82
N LYS A 214 -0.69 25.17 13.70
CA LYS A 214 0.48 25.51 14.50
C LYS A 214 0.94 24.35 15.39
N SER A 215 0.00 23.66 16.03
CA SER A 215 0.31 22.50 16.88
C SER A 215 0.95 21.36 16.09
N THR A 216 0.41 21.05 14.90
CA THR A 216 0.87 19.93 14.06
C THR A 216 2.14 20.23 13.29
N THR A 217 2.31 21.47 12.82
CA THR A 217 3.41 21.83 11.89
C THR A 217 4.49 22.69 12.52
N HIS A 218 4.26 23.18 13.76
CA HIS A 218 5.09 24.18 14.42
C HIS A 218 5.27 25.48 13.62
N ARG A 219 4.33 25.78 12.71
CA ARG A 219 4.32 26.98 11.85
C ARG A 219 3.02 27.75 12.01
N ASP A 220 3.14 29.07 12.08
CA ASP A 220 1.99 29.96 12.01
C ASP A 220 1.48 30.03 10.56
N PHE A 221 0.24 29.59 10.35
CA PHE A 221 -0.40 29.61 9.05
C PHE A 221 -1.92 29.78 9.19
N THR A 222 -2.51 30.62 8.34
CA THR A 222 -3.95 30.84 8.28
C THR A 222 -4.46 30.54 6.87
N CYS A 223 -5.45 29.66 6.78
CA CYS A 223 -6.09 29.32 5.51
C CYS A 223 -6.74 30.55 4.87
N GLN A 224 -6.54 30.72 3.57
CA GLN A 224 -7.11 31.84 2.82
C GLN A 224 -8.60 31.59 2.57
N LYS A 225 -9.47 32.47 3.04
CA LYS A 225 -10.94 32.35 2.85
C LYS A 225 -11.36 32.36 1.38
N SER A 226 -10.62 33.04 0.51
CA SER A 226 -10.90 33.12 -0.93
C SER A 226 -10.42 31.90 -1.72
N LYS A 227 -9.56 31.06 -1.14
CA LYS A 227 -9.02 29.87 -1.81
C LYS A 227 -9.89 28.66 -1.47
N LYS A 228 -10.36 27.95 -2.50
CA LYS A 228 -11.01 26.65 -2.32
C LYS A 228 -9.94 25.58 -2.14
N TYR A 229 -9.91 24.95 -0.96
CA TYR A 229 -9.05 23.81 -0.68
C TYR A 229 -9.86 22.52 -0.84
N THR A 230 -9.32 21.54 -1.56
CA THR A 230 -9.99 20.25 -1.80
C THR A 230 -9.01 19.12 -1.51
N LEU A 231 -9.41 18.15 -0.67
CA LEU A 231 -8.55 17.01 -0.30
C LEU A 231 -8.07 16.24 -1.53
N GLY A 232 -8.98 16.12 -2.49
CA GLY A 232 -8.73 15.50 -3.77
C GLY A 232 -7.61 16.13 -4.59
N ASP A 233 -7.24 17.40 -4.37
CA ASP A 233 -6.18 18.09 -5.10
C ASP A 233 -4.79 17.97 -4.43
N PHE A 234 -4.70 17.33 -3.26
CA PHE A 234 -3.41 17.02 -2.66
C PHE A 234 -2.61 16.14 -3.61
N ASN A 235 -1.39 16.57 -3.98
CA ASN A 235 -0.63 15.99 -5.09
C ASN A 235 0.02 14.64 -4.72
N TYR A 236 -0.83 13.64 -4.50
CA TYR A 236 -0.49 12.34 -3.97
C TYR A 236 -0.44 11.28 -5.09
N PRO A 237 0.48 10.29 -5.04
CA PRO A 237 0.64 9.27 -6.09
C PRO A 237 -0.48 8.23 -6.20
N SER A 238 -1.62 8.46 -5.55
CA SER A 238 -2.81 7.61 -5.58
C SER A 238 -4.07 8.45 -5.44
N PHE A 239 -5.21 7.84 -5.74
CA PHE A 239 -6.52 8.45 -5.64
C PHE A 239 -7.38 7.63 -4.68
N SER A 240 -8.07 8.29 -3.75
CA SER A 240 -9.15 7.69 -2.98
C SER A 240 -10.37 8.60 -3.09
N VAL A 241 -11.45 8.06 -3.63
CA VAL A 241 -12.65 8.79 -3.98
C VAL A 241 -13.79 8.26 -3.09
N PRO A 242 -14.04 8.88 -1.93
CA PRO A 242 -15.24 8.59 -1.15
C PRO A 242 -16.46 9.12 -1.89
N LEU A 243 -17.48 8.27 -2.02
CA LEU A 243 -18.70 8.50 -2.81
C LEU A 243 -19.93 8.38 -1.90
N GLU A 244 -20.87 9.29 -2.06
CA GLU A 244 -22.13 9.26 -1.32
C GLU A 244 -23.07 8.20 -1.91
N THR A 245 -23.79 7.51 -1.03
CA THR A 245 -24.86 6.57 -1.40
C THR A 245 -26.21 7.27 -1.50
N ALA A 246 -27.08 6.87 -2.44
CA ALA A 246 -28.45 7.38 -2.48
C ALA A 246 -29.25 6.82 -1.28
N LEU A 247 -29.64 7.70 -0.36
CA LEU A 247 -30.49 7.35 0.78
C LEU A 247 -31.96 7.24 0.32
N GLY A 248 -32.50 6.01 0.29
CA GLY A 248 -33.94 5.73 0.25
C GLY A 248 -34.50 5.11 -1.04
N LYS A 249 -35.56 4.29 -0.89
CA LYS A 249 -36.37 3.76 -2.01
C LYS A 249 -37.04 4.94 -2.74
N GLY A 250 -36.54 5.27 -3.93
CA GLY A 250 -37.10 6.34 -4.77
C GLY A 250 -36.26 7.62 -4.86
N ALA A 251 -35.07 7.68 -4.25
CA ALA A 251 -34.12 8.75 -4.54
C ALA A 251 -33.59 8.55 -5.98
N ALA A 252 -33.86 9.53 -6.85
CA ALA A 252 -33.31 9.54 -8.21
C ALA A 252 -31.78 9.32 -8.15
N SER A 253 -31.23 8.52 -9.07
CA SER A 253 -29.78 8.25 -9.09
C SER A 253 -29.03 9.57 -9.28
N VAL A 254 -28.58 10.19 -8.20
CA VAL A 254 -27.80 11.42 -8.29
C VAL A 254 -26.44 11.01 -8.83
N SER A 255 -26.20 11.28 -10.11
CA SER A 255 -24.86 11.15 -10.67
C SER A 255 -23.99 12.24 -10.06
N SER A 256 -23.04 11.88 -9.22
CA SER A 256 -22.07 12.83 -8.68
C SER A 256 -20.85 12.90 -9.62
N THR A 257 -20.29 14.10 -9.76
CA THR A 257 -19.07 14.32 -10.52
C THR A 257 -18.02 14.95 -9.62
N ILE A 258 -16.89 14.27 -9.48
CA ILE A 258 -15.78 14.67 -8.63
C ILE A 258 -14.56 14.88 -9.52
N LYS A 259 -13.81 15.96 -9.31
CA LYS A 259 -12.61 16.28 -10.10
C LYS A 259 -11.42 16.45 -9.18
N TYR A 260 -10.35 15.70 -9.45
CA TYR A 260 -9.07 15.78 -8.74
C TYR A 260 -7.98 16.21 -9.70
N THR A 261 -7.23 17.24 -9.32
CA THR A 261 -6.09 17.74 -10.10
C THR A 261 -4.79 17.18 -9.55
N ARG A 262 -3.89 16.75 -10.43
CA ARG A 262 -2.53 16.34 -10.10
C ARG A 262 -1.53 17.12 -10.93
N THR A 263 -0.32 17.24 -10.41
CA THR A 263 0.83 17.81 -11.11
C THR A 263 1.96 16.81 -11.13
N LEU A 264 2.40 16.45 -12.33
CA LEU A 264 3.56 15.59 -12.55
C LEU A 264 4.77 16.46 -12.85
N THR A 265 5.90 16.08 -12.26
CA THR A 265 7.22 16.65 -12.55
C THR A 265 8.02 15.60 -13.31
N ASN A 266 8.56 15.96 -14.48
CA ASN A 266 9.47 15.10 -15.21
C ASN A 266 10.82 15.03 -14.49
N VAL A 267 11.30 13.84 -14.15
CA VAL A 267 12.64 13.66 -13.54
C VAL A 267 13.62 12.95 -14.48
N GLY A 268 13.16 12.56 -15.67
CA GLY A 268 13.97 11.95 -16.72
C GLY A 268 14.25 12.89 -17.90
N ALA A 269 14.59 12.28 -19.03
CA ALA A 269 14.79 12.97 -20.31
C ALA A 269 13.46 13.52 -20.88
N PRO A 270 13.50 14.45 -21.86
CA PRO A 270 12.30 14.90 -22.55
C PRO A 270 11.51 13.75 -23.15
N ALA A 271 10.20 13.69 -22.88
CA ALA A 271 9.34 12.59 -23.28
C ALA A 271 7.87 13.03 -23.40
N THR A 272 7.09 12.23 -24.11
CA THR A 272 5.62 12.37 -24.18
C THR A 272 4.95 11.16 -23.58
N TYR A 273 4.15 11.39 -22.55
CA TYR A 273 3.41 10.36 -21.84
C TYR A 273 1.96 10.36 -22.30
N LYS A 274 1.42 9.16 -22.55
CA LYS A 274 -0.01 8.94 -22.79
C LYS A 274 -0.63 8.27 -21.58
N VAL A 275 -1.84 8.68 -21.24
CA VAL A 275 -2.58 8.09 -20.12
C VAL A 275 -3.38 6.86 -20.58
N SER A 276 -3.38 5.82 -19.75
CA SER A 276 -4.31 4.70 -19.84
C SER A 276 -5.07 4.54 -18.52
N LEU A 277 -6.29 4.01 -18.60
CA LEU A 277 -7.19 3.81 -17.47
C LEU A 277 -7.67 2.37 -17.44
N TYR A 278 -7.68 1.79 -16.24
CA TYR A 278 -8.28 0.48 -16.00
C TYR A 278 -9.23 0.59 -14.80
N SER A 279 -10.42 0.00 -14.91
CA SER A 279 -11.41 -0.03 -13.83
C SER A 279 -11.99 -1.43 -13.65
N GLN A 280 -12.20 -1.82 -12.40
CA GLN A 280 -12.92 -3.05 -12.05
C GLN A 280 -14.44 -2.88 -12.03
N THR A 281 -14.93 -1.64 -12.17
CA THR A 281 -16.37 -1.33 -12.12
C THR A 281 -16.80 -0.42 -13.27
N GLN A 282 -18.04 -0.60 -13.72
CA GLN A 282 -18.72 0.30 -14.65
C GLN A 282 -19.50 1.40 -13.93
N ALA A 283 -19.62 1.34 -12.59
CA ALA A 283 -20.33 2.33 -11.78
C ALA A 283 -19.61 3.69 -11.71
N VAL A 284 -18.34 3.76 -12.11
CA VAL A 284 -17.54 4.99 -12.17
C VAL A 284 -16.94 5.15 -13.55
N LYS A 285 -17.36 6.20 -14.25
CA LYS A 285 -16.71 6.65 -15.48
C LYS A 285 -15.55 7.58 -15.12
N MET A 286 -14.38 7.30 -15.65
CA MET A 286 -13.18 8.12 -15.47
C MET A 286 -12.81 8.82 -16.78
N LEU A 287 -12.41 10.08 -16.69
CA LEU A 287 -11.87 10.88 -17.78
C LEU A 287 -10.62 11.62 -17.29
N VAL A 288 -9.57 11.65 -18.09
CA VAL A 288 -8.32 12.35 -17.80
C VAL A 288 -8.07 13.41 -18.86
N GLU A 289 -7.87 14.66 -18.44
CA GLU A 289 -7.63 15.81 -19.33
C GLU A 289 -6.41 16.62 -18.86
N PRO A 290 -5.41 16.85 -19.73
CA PRO A 290 -5.27 16.28 -21.08
C PRO A 290 -4.95 14.77 -21.04
N SER A 291 -5.19 14.04 -22.12
CA SER A 291 -4.86 12.60 -22.23
C SER A 291 -3.39 12.33 -22.60
N THR A 292 -2.61 13.38 -22.85
CA THR A 292 -1.20 13.32 -23.21
C THR A 292 -0.46 14.49 -22.55
N LEU A 293 0.73 14.23 -22.02
CA LEU A 293 1.61 15.23 -21.43
C LEU A 293 2.98 15.17 -22.11
N THR A 294 3.41 16.28 -22.70
CA THR A 294 4.74 16.42 -23.30
C THR A 294 5.60 17.30 -22.42
N PHE A 295 6.77 16.78 -22.06
CA PHE A 295 7.79 17.47 -21.29
C PHE A 295 9.03 17.68 -22.17
N GLY A 296 9.45 18.93 -22.33
CA GLY A 296 10.61 19.34 -23.12
C GLY A 296 11.91 19.39 -22.32
N ALA A 297 11.85 19.38 -20.99
CA ALA A 297 13.02 19.42 -20.12
C ALA A 297 12.83 18.63 -18.82
N GLN A 298 13.95 18.33 -18.15
CA GLN A 298 13.95 17.80 -16.79
C GLN A 298 13.38 18.85 -15.82
N TYR A 299 12.63 18.39 -14.83
CA TYR A 299 11.90 19.16 -13.83
C TYR A 299 10.79 20.07 -14.34
N GLU A 300 10.43 19.97 -15.63
CA GLU A 300 9.21 20.60 -16.13
C GLU A 300 7.99 19.98 -15.44
N LYS A 301 7.04 20.84 -15.06
CA LYS A 301 5.81 20.46 -14.38
C LYS A 301 4.61 20.60 -15.32
N LYS A 302 3.74 19.59 -15.33
CA LYS A 302 2.45 19.64 -16.04
C LYS A 302 1.35 19.11 -15.16
N SER A 303 0.19 19.76 -15.23
CA SER A 303 -0.99 19.34 -14.48
C SER A 303 -2.00 18.64 -15.38
N TYR A 304 -2.78 17.75 -14.79
CA TYR A 304 -3.92 17.10 -15.41
C TYR A 304 -5.03 16.92 -14.39
N THR A 305 -6.25 16.76 -14.89
CA THR A 305 -7.45 16.57 -14.07
C THR A 305 -8.05 15.21 -14.35
N VAL A 306 -8.36 14.47 -13.29
CA VAL A 306 -9.17 13.25 -13.35
C VAL A 306 -10.59 13.59 -12.93
N THR A 307 -11.55 13.32 -13.81
CA THR A 307 -12.98 13.46 -13.54
C THR A 307 -13.58 12.07 -13.31
N PHE A 308 -14.21 11.88 -12.15
CA PHE A 308 -14.96 10.70 -11.76
C PHE A 308 -16.45 11.03 -11.82
N THR A 309 -17.19 10.38 -12.73
CA THR A 309 -18.65 10.48 -12.80
C THR A 309 -19.23 9.16 -12.33
N THR A 310 -20.00 9.18 -11.24
CA THR A 310 -20.37 7.95 -10.53
C THR A 310 -21.87 7.76 -10.46
N SER A 311 -22.31 6.51 -10.53
CA SER A 311 -23.65 6.10 -10.13
C SER A 311 -23.69 5.67 -8.66
N SER A 312 -24.88 5.71 -8.05
CA SER A 312 -25.08 5.19 -6.69
C SER A 312 -24.82 3.68 -6.65
N MET A 313 -24.20 3.22 -5.56
CA MET A 313 -24.01 1.81 -5.20
C MET A 313 -24.42 1.60 -3.73
N PRO A 314 -24.62 0.35 -3.26
CA PRO A 314 -24.88 0.08 -1.85
C PRO A 314 -23.75 0.59 -0.94
N SER A 315 -24.10 1.11 0.24
CA SER A 315 -23.13 1.51 1.26
C SER A 315 -22.26 0.32 1.68
N GLY A 316 -20.96 0.58 1.90
CA GLY A 316 -19.94 -0.44 2.15
C GLY A 316 -19.35 -1.07 0.88
N THR A 317 -19.83 -0.71 -0.31
CA THR A 317 -19.22 -1.18 -1.56
C THR A 317 -17.87 -0.51 -1.77
N THR A 318 -16.88 -1.30 -2.19
CA THR A 318 -15.58 -0.81 -2.63
C THR A 318 -15.25 -1.33 -4.03
N SER A 319 -14.54 -0.54 -4.81
CA SER A 319 -14.02 -0.96 -6.11
C SER A 319 -12.72 -0.25 -6.41
N PHE A 320 -11.94 -0.80 -7.33
CA PHE A 320 -10.58 -0.33 -7.59
C PHE A 320 -10.33 -0.12 -9.07
N ALA A 321 -9.48 0.84 -9.35
CA ALA A 321 -9.02 1.22 -10.67
C ALA A 321 -7.53 1.58 -10.59
N HIS A 322 -6.93 1.87 -11.74
CA HIS A 322 -5.65 2.58 -11.78
C HIS A 322 -5.56 3.45 -13.01
N LEU A 323 -4.72 4.47 -12.89
CA LEU A 323 -4.28 5.35 -13.96
C LEU A 323 -2.80 5.08 -14.20
N GLU A 324 -2.39 5.00 -15.46
CA GLU A 324 -0.99 4.83 -15.83
C GLU A 324 -0.60 5.86 -16.90
N TRP A 325 0.49 6.57 -16.66
CA TRP A 325 1.17 7.36 -17.69
C TRP A 325 2.34 6.55 -18.25
N SER A 326 2.42 6.41 -19.57
CA SER A 326 3.55 5.74 -20.22
C SER A 326 4.05 6.50 -21.44
N ASP A 327 5.38 6.54 -21.58
CA ASP A 327 6.11 6.99 -22.76
C ASP A 327 6.67 5.80 -23.58
N GLY A 328 6.29 4.56 -23.23
CA GLY A 328 6.81 3.31 -23.81
C GLY A 328 8.06 2.75 -23.13
N LYS A 329 8.77 3.55 -22.32
CA LYS A 329 9.92 3.10 -21.51
C LYS A 329 9.58 3.03 -20.02
N HIS A 330 8.92 4.06 -19.51
CA HIS A 330 8.48 4.20 -18.14
C HIS A 330 6.97 3.91 -18.05
N SER A 331 6.56 3.38 -16.90
CA SER A 331 5.16 3.27 -16.50
C SER A 331 5.02 3.94 -15.12
N VAL A 332 4.20 4.97 -15.06
CA VAL A 332 3.94 5.76 -13.85
C VAL A 332 2.51 5.47 -13.43
N ARG A 333 2.35 4.48 -12.54
CA ARG A 333 1.06 3.92 -12.19
C ARG A 333 0.55 4.44 -10.84
N SER A 334 -0.72 4.84 -10.79
CA SER A 334 -1.38 5.32 -9.58
C SER A 334 -2.64 4.50 -9.30
N PRO A 335 -2.75 3.82 -8.13
CA PRO A 335 -3.97 3.11 -7.77
C PRO A 335 -5.10 4.11 -7.45
N ILE A 336 -6.32 3.68 -7.72
CA ILE A 336 -7.55 4.43 -7.46
C ILE A 336 -8.48 3.54 -6.65
N ALA A 337 -8.97 4.03 -5.51
CA ALA A 337 -9.98 3.37 -4.71
C ALA A 337 -11.28 4.17 -4.72
N PHE A 338 -12.39 3.47 -4.93
CA PHE A 338 -13.76 3.98 -4.80
C PHE A 338 -14.38 3.37 -3.56
N SER A 339 -15.02 4.18 -2.73
CA SER A 339 -15.71 3.70 -1.53
C SER A 339 -17.04 4.41 -1.39
N TRP A 340 -18.13 3.64 -1.43
CA TRP A 340 -19.48 4.16 -1.26
C TRP A 340 -19.87 4.07 0.21
N THR A 341 -20.13 5.23 0.82
CA THR A 341 -20.57 5.35 2.21
C THR A 341 -21.95 5.98 2.26
#